data_AF-A0ABC8KWR2-F1
#
_entry.id   AF-A0ABC8KWR2-F1
#
_cell.length_a   1.000
_cell.length_b   1.000
_cell.length_c   1.000
_cell.angle_alpha   90.00
_cell.angle_beta   90.00
_cell.angle_gamma   90.00
#
_symmetry.space_group_name_H-M   'P 1'
#
loop_
_entity.id
_entity.type
_entity.pdbx_description
1 polymer ?
#
loop_
_entity_poly.entity_id
_entity_poly.type
_entity_poly.pdbx_seq_one_letter_code
_entity_poly.pdbx_strand_id
1 'polypeptide(L)'
;MNRPQAEFRQLCLDIVEQLCGLPLALRVIGASLYGREIPSWEDKLCILKNSLDKSISVALKKIEVESILLNMGEETRLYVNPETFKRMRKLKFLKIHSNSTAAGGSKVCIVDDFDYLPPLRYLHWEAYTLKSLPTKFETNVLVELNLPDSSVETLWNGSQLIFF
;
A
#
# COMPACT_ATOMS: atom_id res chain seq x y z
N MET A 1 -4.01 -6.24 21.26
CA MET A 1 -2.60 -5.84 21.37
C MET A 1 -1.75 -6.89 20.70
N ASN A 2 -1.36 -6.72 19.44
CA ASN A 2 -0.25 -7.44 18.83
C ASN A 2 0.49 -6.49 17.87
N ARG A 3 1.38 -5.66 18.43
CA ARG A 3 2.47 -5.06 17.64
C ARG A 3 3.26 -6.22 17.04
N PRO A 4 3.67 -6.19 15.76
CA PRO A 4 4.80 -7.00 15.35
C PRO A 4 5.96 -6.56 16.26
N GLN A 5 6.46 -7.44 17.13
CA GLN A 5 7.73 -7.21 17.82
C GLN A 5 8.77 -6.78 16.77
N ALA A 6 9.76 -5.98 17.17
CA ALA A 6 10.83 -5.54 16.26
C ALA A 6 11.44 -6.69 15.45
N GLU A 7 11.39 -7.89 16.01
CA GLU A 7 11.76 -9.19 15.42
C GLU A 7 11.02 -9.52 14.12
N PHE A 8 9.72 -9.22 13.98
CA PHE A 8 8.97 -9.43 12.73
C PHE A 8 9.25 -8.37 11.68
N ARG A 9 9.80 -7.21 12.05
CA ARG A 9 10.03 -6.11 11.10
C ARG A 9 10.98 -6.54 9.99
N GLN A 10 12.07 -7.24 10.35
CA GLN A 10 13.03 -7.71 9.36
C GLN A 10 12.40 -8.76 8.45
N LEU A 11 11.63 -9.71 9.01
CA LEU A 11 10.93 -10.72 8.22
C LEU A 11 9.90 -10.11 7.25
N CYS A 12 9.17 -9.08 7.69
CA CYS A 12 8.28 -8.32 6.81
C CYS A 12 9.04 -7.65 5.66
N LEU A 13 10.19 -7.03 5.94
CA LEU A 13 11.03 -6.39 4.91
C LEU A 13 11.55 -7.43 3.92
N ASP A 14 12.07 -8.55 4.41
CA ASP A 14 12.58 -9.63 3.57
C ASP A 14 11.47 -10.21 2.68
N ILE A 15 10.24 -10.39 3.19
CA ILE A 15 9.09 -10.85 2.38
C ILE A 15 8.73 -9.82 1.31
N VAL A 16 8.68 -8.54 1.66
CA VAL A 16 8.39 -7.46 0.71
C VAL A 16 9.45 -7.40 -0.39
N GLU A 17 10.72 -7.57 -0.02
CA GLU A 17 11.84 -7.62 -0.96
C GLU A 17 11.74 -8.85 -1.87
N GLN A 18 11.51 -10.04 -1.32
CA GLN A 18 11.36 -11.29 -2.08
C GLN A 18 10.17 -11.23 -3.04
N LEU A 19 9.05 -10.67 -2.60
CA LEU A 19 7.86 -10.52 -3.42
C LEU A 19 7.90 -9.25 -4.28
N CYS A 20 9.01 -8.51 -4.30
CA CYS A 20 9.21 -7.29 -5.07
C CYS A 20 8.08 -6.25 -4.90
N GLY A 21 7.41 -6.23 -3.75
CA GLY A 21 6.26 -5.34 -3.50
C GLY A 21 4.97 -5.70 -4.26
N LEU A 22 4.84 -6.93 -4.77
CA LEU A 22 3.67 -7.36 -5.53
C LEU A 22 2.42 -7.42 -4.63
N PRO A 23 1.39 -6.58 -4.87
CA PRO A 23 0.31 -6.39 -3.91
C PRO A 23 -0.57 -7.64 -3.75
N LEU A 24 -0.78 -8.42 -4.82
CA LEU A 24 -1.48 -9.71 -4.70
C LEU A 24 -0.66 -10.76 -3.95
N ALA A 25 0.64 -10.86 -4.23
CA ALA A 25 1.50 -11.81 -3.55
C ALA A 25 1.62 -11.48 -2.06
N LEU A 26 1.77 -10.18 -1.73
CA LEU A 26 1.77 -9.70 -0.35
C LEU A 26 0.45 -9.97 0.36
N ARG A 27 -0.69 -9.82 -0.31
CA ARG A 27 -1.99 -10.17 0.28
C ARG A 27 -2.11 -11.65 0.59
N VAL A 28 -1.73 -12.52 -0.37
CA VAL A 28 -1.83 -13.98 -0.20
C VAL A 28 -0.85 -14.48 0.87
N ILE A 29 0.40 -14.04 0.81
CA ILE A 29 1.45 -14.44 1.75
C ILE A 29 1.17 -13.84 3.14
N GLY A 30 0.81 -12.56 3.21
CA GLY A 30 0.46 -11.88 4.45
C GLY A 30 -0.74 -12.51 5.14
N ALA A 31 -1.79 -12.90 4.40
CA ALA A 31 -2.91 -13.64 4.96
C ALA A 31 -2.49 -15.03 5.49
N SER A 32 -1.55 -15.71 4.82
CA SER A 32 -1.07 -17.03 5.26
C SER A 32 -0.19 -16.98 6.52
N LEU A 33 0.42 -15.83 6.79
CA LEU A 33 1.36 -15.60 7.90
C LEU A 33 0.72 -14.90 9.10
N TYR A 34 -0.46 -14.32 8.92
CA TYR A 34 -1.19 -13.64 9.98
C TYR A 34 -1.46 -14.58 11.17
N GLY A 35 -1.03 -14.18 12.37
CA GLY A 35 -1.19 -14.95 13.61
C GLY A 35 -0.25 -16.15 13.75
N ARG A 36 0.76 -16.30 12.88
CA ARG A 36 1.78 -17.35 12.98
C ARG A 36 3.03 -16.86 13.73
N GLU A 37 3.74 -17.79 14.37
CA GLU A 37 4.99 -17.54 15.10
C GLU A 37 6.18 -17.34 14.18
N ILE A 38 7.25 -16.70 14.67
CA ILE A 38 8.49 -16.39 13.92
C ILE A 38 9.04 -17.60 13.12
N PRO A 39 9.13 -18.81 13.68
CA PRO A 39 9.64 -19.97 12.93
C PRO A 39 8.80 -20.27 11.67
N SER A 40 7.47 -20.11 11.76
CA SER A 40 6.60 -20.27 10.59
C SER A 40 6.83 -19.20 9.51
N TRP A 41 7.25 -17.99 9.91
CA TRP A 41 7.63 -16.94 8.97
C TRP A 41 8.96 -17.25 8.30
N GLU A 42 9.95 -17.72 9.05
CA GLU A 42 11.27 -18.13 8.54
C GLU A 42 11.15 -19.30 7.57
N ASP A 43 10.34 -20.31 7.91
CA ASP A 43 10.05 -21.44 7.03
C ASP A 43 9.38 -20.99 5.73
N LYS A 44 8.38 -20.11 5.82
CA LYS A 44 7.71 -19.57 4.63
C LYS A 44 8.66 -18.73 3.79
N LEU A 45 9.51 -17.93 4.41
CA LEU A 45 10.53 -17.14 3.75
C LEU A 45 11.54 -18.05 3.03
N CYS A 46 11.95 -19.15 3.66
CA CYS A 46 12.81 -20.17 3.06
C CYS A 46 12.14 -20.83 1.85
N ILE A 47 10.86 -21.19 1.96
CA ILE A 47 10.06 -21.70 0.83
C ILE A 47 9.94 -20.66 -0.28
N LEU A 48 9.75 -19.38 0.04
CA LEU A 48 9.67 -18.32 -0.97
C LEU A 48 11.01 -18.13 -1.68
N LYS A 49 12.12 -18.07 -0.92
CA LYS A 49 13.47 -17.96 -1.47
C LYS A 49 13.81 -19.12 -2.40
N ASN A 50 13.33 -20.32 -2.10
CA ASN A 50 13.64 -21.53 -2.87
C ASN A 50 12.62 -21.88 -3.96
N SER A 51 11.35 -21.50 -3.82
CA SER A 51 10.27 -21.88 -4.75
C SER A 51 9.81 -20.77 -5.69
N LEU A 52 10.23 -19.51 -5.46
CA LEU A 52 9.92 -18.42 -6.39
C LEU A 52 10.80 -18.57 -7.64
N ASP A 53 10.40 -19.52 -8.49
CA ASP A 53 10.96 -19.75 -9.80
C ASP A 53 10.97 -18.42 -10.57
N LYS A 54 12.05 -18.16 -11.32
CA LYS A 54 12.19 -16.99 -12.17
C LYS A 54 10.94 -16.79 -13.05
N SER A 55 10.32 -17.88 -13.50
CA SER A 55 9.09 -17.92 -14.29
C SER A 55 7.85 -17.50 -13.51
N ILE A 56 7.70 -17.91 -12.24
CA ILE A 56 6.59 -17.47 -11.37
C ILE A 56 6.78 -15.99 -11.01
N SER A 57 8.01 -15.56 -10.73
CA SER A 57 8.33 -14.14 -10.50
C SER A 57 7.96 -13.29 -11.72
N VAL A 58 8.20 -13.78 -12.94
CA VAL A 58 7.86 -13.11 -14.20
C VAL A 58 6.35 -13.13 -14.44
N ALA A 59 5.69 -14.26 -14.19
CA ALA A 59 4.24 -14.39 -14.32
C ALA A 59 3.50 -13.45 -13.34
N LEU A 60 3.90 -13.42 -12.07
CA LEU A 60 3.33 -12.51 -11.08
C LEU A 60 3.65 -11.03 -11.38
N LYS A 61 4.83 -10.72 -11.95
CA LYS A 61 5.15 -9.37 -12.49
C LYS A 61 4.28 -8.98 -13.68
N LYS A 62 3.80 -9.97 -14.45
CA LYS A 62 2.92 -9.75 -15.61
C LYS A 62 1.45 -9.58 -15.20
N ILE A 63 1.08 -9.98 -13.99
CA ILE A 63 -0.26 -9.72 -13.45
C ILE A 63 -0.34 -8.23 -13.11
N GLU A 64 -1.00 -7.50 -13.98
CA GLU A 64 -1.22 -6.07 -13.85
C GLU A 64 -2.46 -5.82 -12.98
N VAL A 65 -2.23 -5.30 -11.78
CA VAL A 65 -3.31 -4.99 -10.86
C VAL A 65 -3.86 -3.62 -11.22
N GLU A 66 -5.10 -3.59 -11.71
CA GLU A 66 -5.78 -2.33 -12.00
C GLU A 66 -6.45 -1.73 -10.76
N SER A 67 -6.77 -2.55 -9.75
CA SER A 67 -7.49 -2.10 -8.56
C SER A 67 -6.96 -2.70 -7.26
N ILE A 68 -6.80 -1.85 -6.25
CA ILE A 68 -6.42 -2.25 -4.89
C ILE A 68 -7.44 -1.68 -3.90
N LEU A 69 -7.96 -2.56 -3.05
CA LEU A 69 -8.76 -2.21 -1.89
C LEU A 69 -8.05 -2.72 -0.64
N LEU A 70 -7.70 -1.80 0.25
CA LEU A 70 -7.07 -2.07 1.53
C LEU A 70 -8.07 -1.73 2.63
N ASN A 71 -8.53 -2.75 3.36
CA ASN A 71 -9.39 -2.60 4.52
C ASN A 71 -8.60 -2.90 5.78
N MET A 72 -8.42 -1.91 6.66
CA MET A 72 -7.62 -2.06 7.88
C MET A 72 -8.46 -2.58 9.05
N GLY A 73 -8.04 -3.71 9.61
CA GLY A 73 -8.58 -4.22 10.87
C GLY A 73 -8.16 -3.37 12.08
N GLU A 74 -8.74 -3.67 13.25
CA GLU A 74 -8.58 -2.86 14.47
C GLU A 74 -7.13 -2.70 14.96
N GLU A 75 -6.21 -3.61 14.63
CA GLU A 75 -4.83 -3.60 15.14
C GLU A 75 -3.73 -3.43 14.09
N THR A 76 -4.07 -3.31 12.80
CA THR A 76 -3.06 -3.31 11.73
C THR A 76 -2.70 -1.89 11.29
N ARG A 77 -1.41 -1.54 11.35
CA ARG A 77 -0.87 -0.35 10.70
C ARG A 77 -0.36 -0.69 9.31
N LEU A 78 -0.67 0.16 8.33
CA LEU A 78 -0.14 0.04 6.97
C LEU A 78 1.02 0.98 6.79
N TYR A 79 2.16 0.45 6.38
CA TYR A 79 3.29 1.26 5.96
C TYR A 79 3.26 1.40 4.44
N VAL A 80 2.99 2.60 3.96
CA VAL A 80 2.95 2.91 2.54
C VAL A 80 4.32 3.41 2.12
N ASN A 81 5.02 2.62 1.30
CA ASN A 81 6.26 3.03 0.65
C ASN A 81 5.97 3.43 -0.82
N PRO A 82 6.27 4.67 -1.24
CA PRO A 82 6.00 5.17 -2.60
C PRO A 82 6.71 4.38 -3.71
N GLU A 83 7.86 3.75 -3.44
CA GLU A 83 8.56 2.88 -4.41
C GLU A 83 7.72 1.66 -4.82
N THR A 84 6.84 1.20 -3.93
CA THR A 84 5.92 0.09 -4.23
C THR A 84 4.96 0.48 -5.36
N PHE A 85 4.44 1.72 -5.33
CA PHE A 85 3.50 2.20 -6.32
C PHE A 85 4.13 2.47 -7.69
N LYS A 86 5.42 2.84 -7.75
CA LYS A 86 6.15 3.01 -9.03
C LYS A 86 6.16 1.75 -9.90
N ARG A 87 6.00 0.59 -9.27
CA ARG A 87 5.97 -0.72 -9.94
C ARG A 87 4.55 -1.11 -10.39
N MET A 88 3.50 -0.47 -9.86
CA MET A 88 2.10 -0.76 -10.16
C MET A 88 1.57 0.11 -11.33
N ARG A 89 2.19 -0.01 -12.50
CA ARG A 89 1.98 0.91 -13.64
C ARG A 89 0.58 0.91 -14.25
N LYS A 90 -0.21 -0.14 -14.01
CA LYS A 90 -1.60 -0.26 -14.51
C LYS A 90 -2.64 0.01 -13.43
N LEU A 91 -2.23 0.40 -12.22
CA LEU A 91 -3.14 0.70 -11.14
C LEU A 91 -3.98 1.93 -11.51
N LYS A 92 -5.30 1.74 -11.55
CA LYS A 92 -6.29 2.77 -11.87
C LYS A 92 -7.17 3.10 -10.67
N PHE A 93 -7.35 2.15 -9.75
CA PHE A 93 -8.25 2.29 -8.60
C PHE A 93 -7.50 1.98 -7.31
N LEU A 94 -7.47 2.94 -6.39
CA LEU A 94 -6.91 2.76 -5.06
C LEU A 94 -7.95 3.17 -4.01
N LYS A 95 -8.34 2.23 -3.15
CA LYS A 95 -9.23 2.46 -2.02
C LYS A 95 -8.56 2.03 -0.73
N ILE A 96 -8.33 2.97 0.18
CA ILE A 96 -7.72 2.74 1.48
C ILE A 96 -8.73 3.15 2.55
N HIS A 97 -9.30 2.15 3.22
CA HIS A 97 -10.19 2.31 4.37
C HIS A 97 -9.37 2.21 5.66
N SER A 98 -9.42 3.25 6.49
CA SER A 98 -8.62 3.39 7.70
C SER A 98 -9.57 3.69 8.86
N ASN A 99 -9.82 2.71 9.70
CA ASN A 99 -10.53 2.95 10.95
C ASN A 99 -9.62 3.72 11.92
N SER A 100 -10.18 4.77 12.50
CA SER A 100 -9.50 5.58 13.52
C SER A 100 -9.02 4.69 14.67
N THR A 101 -7.80 4.93 15.15
CA THR A 101 -7.31 4.25 16.35
C THR A 101 -7.98 4.85 17.60
N ALA A 102 -8.12 4.05 18.67
CA ALA A 102 -8.55 4.55 19.97
C ALA A 102 -7.66 5.70 20.52
N ALA A 103 -6.46 5.87 19.97
CA ALA A 103 -5.51 6.94 20.28
C ALA A 103 -5.60 8.16 19.33
N GLY A 104 -6.58 8.22 18.41
CA GLY A 104 -6.87 9.39 17.58
C GLY A 104 -5.96 9.59 16.36
N GLY A 105 -5.21 8.58 15.92
CA GLY A 105 -4.32 8.66 14.75
C GLY A 105 -4.71 7.74 13.59
N SER A 106 -4.31 8.13 12.37
CA SER A 106 -4.42 7.29 11.17
C SER A 106 -3.54 6.04 11.30
N LYS A 107 -4.07 4.89 10.86
CA LYS A 107 -3.31 3.62 10.81
C LYS A 107 -2.38 3.52 9.63
N VAL A 108 -2.54 4.41 8.66
CA VAL A 108 -1.71 4.46 7.47
C VAL A 108 -0.52 5.36 7.76
N CYS A 109 0.65 4.75 7.92
CA CYS A 109 1.92 5.42 8.06
C CYS A 109 2.58 5.53 6.69
N ILE A 110 2.72 6.74 6.19
CA ILE A 110 3.50 7.02 4.99
C ILE A 110 4.97 7.03 5.40
N VAL A 111 5.80 6.21 4.74
CA VAL A 111 7.23 6.09 5.02
C VAL A 111 8.00 6.79 3.89
N ASP A 112 9.01 7.57 4.26
CA ASP A 112 9.87 8.37 3.36
C ASP A 112 9.14 9.56 2.68
N ASP A 113 9.87 10.30 1.84
CA ASP A 113 9.36 11.42 1.05
C ASP A 113 8.35 10.92 0.01
N PHE A 114 7.08 10.90 0.42
CA PHE A 114 5.96 10.46 -0.40
C PHE A 114 5.57 11.52 -1.42
N ASP A 115 6.35 11.57 -2.49
CA ASP A 115 6.14 12.49 -3.60
C ASP A 115 5.75 11.76 -4.90
N TYR A 116 5.19 10.55 -4.80
CA TYR A 116 4.71 9.81 -5.97
C TYR A 116 3.44 9.00 -5.66
N LEU A 117 2.45 9.17 -6.53
CA LEU A 117 1.33 8.26 -6.71
C LEU A 117 1.24 7.89 -8.19
N PRO A 118 0.81 6.65 -8.53
CA PRO A 118 0.63 6.26 -9.92
C PRO A 118 -0.54 7.06 -10.53
N PRO A 119 -0.63 7.17 -11.87
CA PRO A 119 -1.76 7.83 -12.52
C PRO A 119 -3.05 7.04 -12.24
N LEU A 120 -3.85 7.52 -11.29
CA LEU A 120 -5.08 6.87 -10.84
C LEU A 120 -6.29 7.51 -11.51
N ARG A 121 -7.28 6.69 -11.86
CA ARG A 121 -8.62 7.16 -12.25
C ARG A 121 -9.51 7.39 -11.03
N TYR A 122 -9.33 6.61 -9.96
CA TYR A 122 -10.12 6.68 -8.74
C TYR A 122 -9.21 6.57 -7.53
N LEU A 123 -9.25 7.57 -6.66
CA LEU A 123 -8.52 7.59 -5.40
C LEU A 123 -9.49 7.82 -4.24
N HIS A 124 -9.62 6.81 -3.38
CA HIS A 124 -10.27 6.93 -2.08
C HIS A 124 -9.25 6.64 -0.98
N TRP A 125 -9.03 7.58 -0.07
CA TRP A 125 -8.08 7.43 1.02
C TRP A 125 -8.56 8.12 2.29
N GLU A 126 -8.99 7.32 3.25
CA GLU A 126 -9.48 7.82 4.54
C GLU A 126 -8.34 8.20 5.48
N ALA A 127 -8.52 9.28 6.24
CA ALA A 127 -7.52 9.79 7.17
C ALA A 127 -6.14 9.99 6.53
N TYR A 128 -6.13 10.52 5.29
CA TYR A 128 -4.91 10.86 4.57
C TYR A 128 -4.16 11.98 5.30
N THR A 129 -2.89 11.70 5.66
CA THR A 129 -2.16 12.51 6.65
C THR A 129 -1.37 13.67 6.07
N LEU A 130 -1.15 13.72 4.76
CA LEU A 130 -0.38 14.80 4.13
C LEU A 130 -1.27 16.02 3.87
N LYS A 131 -0.69 17.21 3.98
CA LYS A 131 -1.38 18.49 3.75
C LYS A 131 -1.73 18.75 2.29
N SER A 132 -1.09 18.02 1.38
CA SER A 132 -1.32 18.09 -0.06
C SER A 132 -1.17 16.72 -0.70
N LEU A 133 -1.68 16.58 -1.92
CA LEU A 133 -1.36 15.44 -2.77
C LEU A 133 0.13 15.49 -3.20
N PRO A 134 0.73 14.35 -3.56
CA PRO A 134 2.10 14.29 -4.06
C PRO A 134 2.25 15.15 -5.31
N THR A 135 3.36 15.88 -5.44
CA THR A 135 3.52 16.84 -6.55
C THR A 135 3.62 16.16 -7.91
N LYS A 136 4.12 14.91 -7.94
CA LYS A 136 4.19 14.08 -9.16
C LYS A 136 2.92 13.29 -9.45
N PHE A 137 1.82 13.54 -8.73
CA PHE A 137 0.56 12.86 -8.99
C PHE A 137 -0.13 13.45 -10.23
N GLU A 138 -0.26 12.63 -11.27
CA GLU A 138 -0.92 13.01 -12.54
C GLU A 138 -2.45 13.03 -12.39
N THR A 139 -3.03 14.20 -12.12
CA THR A 139 -4.47 14.37 -11.91
C THR A 139 -5.30 14.49 -13.21
N ASN A 140 -4.66 14.59 -14.38
CA ASN A 140 -5.33 14.72 -15.68
C ASN A 140 -6.15 13.46 -16.08
N VAL A 141 -5.82 12.31 -15.50
CA VAL A 141 -6.55 11.05 -15.71
C VAL A 141 -7.50 10.69 -14.58
N LEU A 142 -7.55 11.54 -13.53
CA LEU A 142 -8.36 11.33 -12.34
C LEU A 142 -9.82 11.64 -12.64
N VAL A 143 -10.69 10.68 -12.37
CA VAL A 143 -12.15 10.80 -12.50
C VAL A 143 -12.77 11.13 -11.16
N GLU A 144 -12.29 10.51 -10.08
CA GLU A 144 -12.86 10.70 -8.74
C GLU A 144 -11.76 10.76 -7.67
N LEU A 145 -11.87 11.76 -6.80
CA LEU A 145 -11.03 11.94 -5.63
C LEU A 145 -11.90 12.01 -4.38
N ASN A 146 -11.63 11.14 -3.42
CA ASN A 146 -12.34 11.10 -2.15
C ASN A 146 -11.33 10.92 -0.99
N LEU A 147 -11.20 11.95 -0.15
CA LEU A 147 -10.22 11.99 0.94
C LEU A 147 -10.93 12.32 2.27
N PRO A 148 -11.83 11.44 2.76
CA PRO A 148 -12.60 11.72 3.97
C PRO A 148 -11.67 11.73 5.19
N ASP A 149 -11.99 12.60 6.15
CA ASP A 149 -11.24 12.79 7.40
C ASP A 149 -9.74 13.09 7.19
N SER A 150 -9.37 13.65 6.03
CA SER A 150 -7.99 13.96 5.68
C SER A 150 -7.50 15.30 6.23
N SER A 151 -6.18 15.41 6.38
CA SER A 151 -5.50 16.66 6.75
C SER A 151 -5.14 17.54 5.55
N VAL A 152 -5.75 17.30 4.38
CA VAL A 152 -5.43 18.04 3.16
C VAL A 152 -5.94 19.47 3.28
N GLU A 153 -5.02 20.42 3.18
CA GLU A 153 -5.30 21.85 3.14
C GLU A 153 -5.33 22.35 1.70
N THR A 154 -4.56 21.71 0.80
CA THR A 154 -4.43 22.13 -0.61
C THR A 154 -4.42 20.92 -1.53
N LEU A 155 -5.28 20.91 -2.56
CA LEU A 155 -5.39 19.78 -3.49
C LEU A 155 -4.38 19.86 -4.63
N TRP A 156 -4.11 21.06 -5.15
CA TRP A 156 -3.12 21.30 -6.20
C TRP A 156 -2.75 22.79 -6.24
N ASN A 157 -1.51 23.10 -6.63
CA ASN A 157 -1.07 24.46 -6.96
C ASN A 157 -1.44 24.76 -8.42
N GLY A 158 -2.71 25.10 -8.69
CA GLY A 158 -3.19 25.40 -10.04
C GLY A 158 -4.73 25.49 -10.14
N SER A 159 -5.25 25.93 -11.29
CA SER A 159 -6.70 25.91 -11.56
C SER A 159 -7.03 24.62 -12.31
N GLN A 160 -7.84 23.73 -11.73
CA GLN A 160 -8.35 22.56 -12.42
C GLN A 160 -9.87 22.76 -12.61
N LEU A 161 -10.30 22.91 -13.85
CA LEU A 161 -11.71 23.00 -14.22
C LEU A 161 -12.36 21.64 -13.99
N ILE A 162 -13.24 21.55 -12.99
CA ILE A 162 -14.05 20.37 -12.71
C ILE A 162 -15.35 20.53 -13.48
N PHE A 163 -15.66 19.62 -14.40
CA PHE A 163 -17.01 19.46 -14.94
C PHE A 163 -17.71 18.39 -14.09
N PHE A 164 -18.87 18.75 -13.50
CA PHE A 164 -19.72 17.86 -12.71
C PHE A 164 -20.43 16.82 -13.58
#